data_AF-A0A2E1H7V9-F1
#
_entry.id   AF-A0A2E1H7V9-F1
#
_cell.length_a   1.000
_cell.length_b   1.000
_cell.length_c   1.000
_cell.angle_alpha   90.00
_cell.angle_beta   90.00
_cell.angle_gamma   90.00
#
_symmetry.space_group_name_H-M   'P 1'
#
loop_
_entity.id
_entity.type
_entity.pdbx_description
1 polymer ?
#
loop_
_entity_poly.entity_id
_entity_poly.type
_entity_poly.pdbx_seq_one_letter_code
_entity_poly.pdbx_strand_id
1 'polypeptide(L)' 'MAAEIKAAIERLRAGDWDGAHAIVQDDPSSDAAWIHAHLHRIEGDLANAAYWYRRAVRPVATVSLEEERESITAALG' A
#
# COMPACT_ATOMS: atom_id res chain seq x y z
N MET A 1 -14.43 -1.57 -2.59
CA MET A 1 -13.91 -2.96 -2.58
C MET A 1 -13.01 -3.18 -3.80
N ALA A 2 -13.41 -3.81 -4.92
CA ALA A 2 -12.43 -4.07 -6.01
C ALA A 2 -12.06 -2.86 -6.90
N ALA A 3 -13.03 -2.00 -7.24
CA ALA A 3 -12.79 -0.83 -8.11
C ALA A 3 -11.89 0.22 -7.43
N GLU A 4 -12.05 0.39 -6.11
CA GLU A 4 -11.25 1.33 -5.31
C GLU A 4 -9.79 0.88 -5.21
N ILE A 5 -9.52 -0.41 -4.99
CA ILE A 5 -8.14 -0.94 -4.96
C ILE A 5 -7.43 -0.71 -6.29
N LYS A 6 -8.10 -0.98 -7.42
CA LYS A 6 -7.52 -0.69 -8.74
C LYS A 6 -7.18 0.80 -8.90
N ALA A 7 -8.06 1.69 -8.46
CA ALA A 7 -7.84 3.13 -8.51
C ALA A 7 -6.69 3.60 -7.58
N ALA A 8 -6.48 2.92 -6.45
CA ALA A 8 -5.34 3.16 -5.57
C ALA A 8 -4.02 2.71 -6.21
N ILE A 9 -4.01 1.56 -6.89
CA ILE A 9 -2.83 1.05 -7.61
C ILE A 9 -2.40 1.99 -8.73
N GLU A 10 -3.35 2.50 -9.52
CA GLU A 10 -3.01 3.44 -10.59
C GLU A 10 -2.37 4.73 -10.05
N ARG A 11 -2.86 5.23 -8.92
CA ARG A 11 -2.25 6.39 -8.24
C ARG A 11 -0.87 6.05 -7.68
N LEU A 12 -0.71 4.86 -7.11
CA LEU A 12 0.58 4.36 -6.65
C LEU A 12 1.60 4.27 -7.81
N ARG A 13 1.19 3.76 -8.98
CA ARG A 13 2.05 3.73 -10.19
C ARG A 13 2.42 5.13 -10.68
N ALA A 14 1.49 6.08 -10.59
CA ALA A 14 1.68 7.45 -11.03
C ALA A 14 2.51 8.31 -10.06
N GLY A 15 2.83 7.79 -8.86
CA GLY A 15 3.49 8.54 -7.80
C GLY A 15 2.58 9.47 -7.00
N ASP A 16 1.25 9.31 -7.15
CA ASP A 16 0.24 10.04 -6.37
C ASP A 16 -0.01 9.31 -5.04
N TRP A 17 0.93 9.48 -4.10
CA TRP A 17 0.90 8.81 -2.79
C TRP A 17 -0.30 9.26 -1.96
N ASP A 18 -0.56 10.56 -1.91
CA ASP A 18 -1.68 11.14 -1.15
C ASP A 18 -3.03 10.66 -1.70
N GLY A 19 -3.18 10.61 -3.02
CA GLY A 19 -4.39 10.09 -3.64
C GLY A 19 -4.57 8.59 -3.41
N ALA A 20 -3.51 7.80 -3.44
CA ALA A 20 -3.58 6.38 -3.09
C ALA A 20 -3.96 6.20 -1.61
N HIS A 21 -3.37 6.98 -0.72
CA HIS A 21 -3.67 6.99 0.72
C HIS A 21 -5.14 7.31 0.99
N ALA A 22 -5.66 8.36 0.34
CA ALA A 22 -7.05 8.80 0.49
C ALA A 22 -8.08 7.72 0.10
N ILE A 23 -7.73 6.82 -0.83
CA ILE A 23 -8.60 5.72 -1.23
C ILE A 23 -8.53 4.57 -0.22
N VAL A 24 -7.33 4.20 0.23
CA VAL A 24 -7.15 3.01 1.08
C VAL A 24 -7.40 3.29 2.57
N GLN A 25 -7.55 4.54 2.99
CA GLN A 25 -7.75 4.90 4.40
C GLN A 25 -9.02 4.29 5.02
N ASP A 26 -10.11 4.21 4.24
CA ASP A 26 -11.42 3.74 4.72
C ASP A 26 -11.71 2.28 4.37
N ASP A 27 -10.82 1.62 3.61
CA ASP A 27 -10.99 0.23 3.21
C ASP A 27 -10.32 -0.70 4.25
N PRO A 28 -11.09 -1.56 4.95
CA PRO A 28 -10.55 -2.40 6.01
C PRO A 28 -9.87 -3.68 5.51
N SER A 29 -9.82 -3.92 4.19
CA SER A 29 -9.26 -5.14 3.60
C SER A 29 -7.74 -5.27 3.79
N SER A 30 -7.25 -6.50 3.69
CA SER A 30 -5.81 -6.80 3.71
C SER A 30 -5.06 -6.15 2.54
N ASP A 31 -5.73 -5.98 1.41
CA ASP A 31 -5.14 -5.42 0.19
C ASP A 31 -4.93 -3.91 0.34
N ALA A 32 -5.95 -3.21 0.84
CA ALA A 32 -5.83 -1.80 1.23
C ALA A 32 -4.75 -1.60 2.29
N ALA A 33 -4.71 -2.46 3.30
CA ALA A 33 -3.69 -2.40 4.35
C ALA A 33 -2.26 -2.59 3.81
N TRP A 34 -2.06 -3.40 2.77
CA TRP A 34 -0.73 -3.57 2.16
C TRP A 34 -0.28 -2.31 1.43
N ILE A 35 -1.18 -1.67 0.66
CA ILE A 35 -0.91 -0.37 0.03
C ILE A 35 -0.59 0.68 1.10
N HIS A 36 -1.37 0.73 2.18
CA HIS A 36 -1.17 1.65 3.31
C HIS A 36 0.19 1.46 3.99
N ALA A 37 0.63 0.20 4.18
CA ALA A 37 1.95 -0.11 4.73
C ALA A 37 3.08 0.44 3.85
N HIS A 38 2.95 0.27 2.53
CA HIS A 38 3.92 0.77 1.58
C HIS A 38 3.99 2.31 1.56
N LEU A 39 2.84 2.99 1.64
CA LEU A 39 2.78 4.46 1.71
C LEU A 39 3.53 5.00 2.94
N HIS A 40 3.34 4.41 4.13
CA HIS A 40 4.10 4.82 5.31
C HIS A 40 5.59 4.49 5.22
N ARG A 41 6.00 3.49 4.44
CA ARG A 41 7.44 3.29 4.15
C ARG A 41 8.01 4.43 3.31
N ILE A 42 7.24 4.98 2.36
CA ILE A 42 7.63 6.15 1.56
C ILE A 42 7.80 7.39 2.46
N GLU A 43 6.88 7.58 3.41
CA GLU A 43 6.92 8.69 4.37
C GLU A 43 8.03 8.56 5.43
N GLY A 44 8.57 7.35 5.61
CA GLY A 44 9.57 7.04 6.64
C GLY A 44 8.97 6.70 8.01
N ASP A 45 7.64 6.60 8.14
CA ASP A 45 6.97 6.14 9.37
C ASP A 45 6.96 4.61 9.44
N LEU A 46 8.12 4.03 9.74
CA LEU A 46 8.31 2.59 9.79
C LEU A 46 7.49 1.90 10.88
N ALA A 47 7.18 2.60 11.97
CA ALA A 47 6.38 2.05 13.06
C ALA A 47 4.92 1.85 12.62
N ASN A 48 4.38 2.82 11.90
CA ASN A 48 3.03 2.74 11.36
C ASN A 48 2.96 1.81 10.14
N ALA A 49 3.98 1.84 9.27
CA ALA A 49 4.12 0.83 8.21
C ALA A 49 4.05 -0.59 8.79
N ALA A 50 4.78 -0.87 9.88
CA ALA A 50 4.74 -2.17 10.56
C ALA A 50 3.35 -2.51 11.12
N TYR A 51 2.57 -1.53 11.59
CA TYR A 51 1.19 -1.72 11.99
C TYR A 51 0.31 -2.17 10.82
N TRP A 52 0.44 -1.51 9.67
CA TRP A 52 -0.33 -1.85 8.48
C TRP A 52 0.09 -3.17 7.82
N TYR A 53 1.38 -3.54 7.86
CA TYR A 53 1.82 -4.89 7.45
C TYR A 53 1.14 -5.98 8.27
N ARG A 54 1.01 -5.79 9.60
CA ARG A 54 0.27 -6.74 10.46
C ARG A 54 -1.20 -6.83 10.05
N ARG A 55 -1.84 -5.71 9.73
CA ARG A 55 -3.23 -5.70 9.22
C ARG A 55 -3.37 -6.37 7.84
N ALA A 56 -2.36 -6.24 6.99
CA ALA A 56 -2.27 -6.91 5.71
C ALA A 56 -1.95 -8.41 5.81
N VAL A 57 -1.68 -8.92 7.02
CA VAL A 57 -1.23 -10.30 7.29
C VAL A 57 0.03 -10.64 6.49
N ARG A 58 0.95 -9.68 6.41
CA ARG A 58 2.21 -9.78 5.65
C ARG A 58 3.40 -9.41 6.54
N PRO A 59 4.59 -9.99 6.30
CA PRO A 59 5.81 -9.51 6.92
C PRO A 59 6.15 -8.11 6.40
N VAL A 60 6.91 -7.34 7.19
CA VAL A 60 7.46 -6.06 6.75
C VAL A 60 8.37 -6.30 5.55
N ALA A 61 8.15 -5.57 4.46
CA ALA A 61 8.96 -5.72 3.26
C ALA A 61 10.39 -5.20 3.51
N THR A 62 11.37 -5.97 3.05
CA THR A 62 12.80 -5.66 3.15
C THR A 62 13.43 -5.26 1.82
N VAL A 63 12.66 -5.33 0.73
CA VAL A 63 13.06 -4.90 -0.61
C VAL A 63 12.95 -3.37 -0.73
N SER A 64 13.45 -2.81 -1.83
CA SER A 64 13.31 -1.37 -2.10
C SER A 64 11.84 -0.96 -2.19
N LEU A 65 11.57 0.35 -2.06
CA LEU A 65 10.22 0.88 -2.23
C LEU A 65 9.68 0.59 -3.64
N GLU A 66 10.53 0.68 -4.66
CA GLU A 66 10.15 0.41 -6.04
C GLU A 66 9.78 -1.06 -6.26
N GLU A 67 10.62 -2.00 -5.81
CA GLU A 67 10.34 -3.45 -5.92
C GLU A 67 9.06 -3.85 -5.17
N GLU A 68 8.81 -3.25 -4.00
CA GLU A 68 7.57 -3.50 -3.28
C GLU A 68 6.36 -2.95 -4.04
N ARG A 69 6.45 -1.72 -4.58
CA ARG A 69 5.39 -1.11 -5.37
C ARG A 69 5.02 -1.96 -6.57
N GLU A 70 6.01 -2.52 -7.27
CA GLU A 70 5.80 -3.46 -8.36
C GLU A 70 5.11 -4.75 -7.89
N SER A 71 5.51 -5.28 -6.75
CA SER A 71 4.90 -6.47 -6.16
C SER A 71 3.42 -6.26 -5.80
N ILE A 72 3.09 -5.12 -5.19
CA ILE A 72 1.70 -4.73 -4.89
C ILE A 72 0.90 -4.64 -6.18
N THR A 73 1.47 -3.92 -7.14
CA THR A 73 0.86 -3.66 -8.44
C THR A 73 0.57 -4.93 -9.23
N ALA A 74 1.48 -5.91 -9.19
CA ALA A 74 1.33 -7.19 -9.88
C ALA A 74 0.32 -8.11 -9.18
N ALA A 75 0.22 -8.03 -7.85
CA ALA A 75 -0.65 -8.90 -7.07
C ALA A 75 -2.11 -8.43 -7.00
N LEU A 76 -2.34 -7.12 -7.10
CA LEU A 76 -3.66 -6.51 -6.89
C LEU A 76 -4.26 -5.86 -8.16
N GLY A 77 -3.49 -5.82 -9.26
CA GLY A 77 -3.84 -5.14 -10.53
C GLY A 77 -4.70 -5.94 -11.50
#